data_AF-A0AAE5WR24-F1
#
_entry.id   AF-A0AAE5WR24-F1
#
_cell.length_a   1.000
_cell.length_b   1.000
_cell.length_c   1.000
_cell.angle_alpha   90.00
_cell.angle_beta   90.00
_cell.angle_gamma   90.00
#
_symmetry.space_group_name_H-M   'P 1'
#
loop_
_entity.id
_entity.type
_entity.pdbx_description
1 polymer ?
#
loop_
_entity_poly.entity_id
_entity_poly.type
_entity_poly.pdbx_seq_one_letter_code
_entity_poly.pdbx_strand_id
1 'polypeptide(L)'
;MPSTMTAGSKTPLPRLATFEDALAKLPDGYVDGYFGGRPWGVTAKRSEDGKRIWLYGEELGGKDIVSFNLYRLAEPGSILKPCEMSSDKVIEFVIGFEPSTGKLRLENSGRK
;
A
#
# COMPACT_ATOMS: atom_id res chain seq x y z
N MET A 1 18.17 -12.76 44.62
CA MET A 1 17.35 -13.54 43.66
C MET A 1 17.13 -12.65 42.44
N PRO A 2 17.71 -12.93 41.25
CA PRO A 2 17.38 -12.20 40.04
C PRO A 2 16.16 -12.87 39.37
N SER A 3 15.06 -12.12 39.25
CA SER A 3 13.84 -12.61 38.61
C SER A 3 13.78 -12.21 37.14
N THR A 4 13.64 -13.25 36.32
CA THR A 4 12.84 -13.36 35.08
C THR A 4 13.37 -12.76 33.78
N MET A 5 13.54 -13.68 32.83
CA MET A 5 13.89 -13.55 31.42
C MET A 5 12.77 -12.94 30.55
N THR A 6 13.21 -12.25 29.49
CA THR A 6 12.73 -12.32 28.09
C THR A 6 11.23 -12.17 27.80
N ALA A 7 10.86 -11.02 27.21
CA ALA A 7 9.84 -10.93 26.18
C ALA A 7 10.41 -10.11 25.02
N GLY A 8 10.59 -10.78 23.89
CA GLY A 8 11.35 -10.29 22.75
C GLY A 8 10.87 -8.96 22.20
N SER A 9 11.84 -8.09 21.90
CA SER A 9 11.73 -7.06 20.87
C SER A 9 11.41 -7.72 19.53
N LYS A 10 10.15 -8.11 19.33
CA LYS A 10 9.60 -8.37 17.99
C LYS A 10 9.35 -7.00 17.37
N THR A 11 10.43 -6.29 17.05
CA THR A 11 10.38 -5.15 16.12
C THR A 11 9.70 -5.71 14.86
N PRO A 12 8.45 -5.32 14.54
CA PRO A 12 7.97 -5.55 13.19
C PRO A 12 8.99 -4.84 12.32
N LEU A 13 9.68 -5.60 11.48
CA LEU A 13 10.74 -5.12 10.60
C LEU A 13 10.38 -3.70 10.14
N PRO A 14 11.19 -2.67 10.40
CA PRO A 14 10.80 -1.28 10.17
C PRO A 14 10.18 -1.05 8.78
N ARG A 15 10.58 -1.87 7.78
CA ARG A 15 9.96 -1.94 6.45
C ARG A 15 8.46 -2.25 6.43
N LEU A 16 7.97 -3.24 7.18
CA LEU A 16 6.53 -3.57 7.22
C LEU A 16 5.73 -2.46 7.88
N ALA A 17 6.26 -1.84 8.94
CA ALA A 17 5.62 -0.71 9.60
C ALA A 17 5.56 0.52 8.66
N THR A 18 6.64 0.83 7.95
CA THR A 18 6.67 1.89 6.93
C THR A 18 5.72 1.59 5.78
N PHE A 19 5.65 0.34 5.33
CA PHE A 19 4.72 -0.10 4.29
C PHE A 19 3.26 0.11 4.71
N GLU A 20 2.88 -0.31 5.92
CA GLU A 20 1.52 -0.14 6.42
C GLU A 20 1.16 1.34 6.60
N ASP A 21 2.09 2.17 7.06
CA ASP A 21 1.93 3.62 7.17
C ASP A 21 1.77 4.31 5.80
N ALA A 22 2.63 3.97 4.83
CA ALA A 22 2.53 4.48 3.45
C ALA A 22 1.22 4.05 2.79
N LEU A 23 0.82 2.78 2.95
CA LEU A 23 -0.45 2.26 2.46
C LEU A 23 -1.66 2.94 3.12
N ALA A 24 -1.55 3.29 4.41
CA ALA A 24 -2.61 4.01 5.12
C ALA A 24 -2.78 5.46 4.63
N LYS A 25 -1.71 6.08 4.13
CA LYS A 25 -1.73 7.44 3.55
C LYS A 25 -2.33 7.51 2.15
N LEU A 26 -2.37 6.40 1.42
CA LEU A 26 -2.99 6.38 0.08
C LEU A 26 -4.50 6.58 0.17
N PRO A 27 -5.11 7.45 -0.65
CA PRO A 27 -6.56 7.56 -0.70
C PRO A 27 -7.19 6.25 -1.20
N ASP A 28 -8.44 6.00 -0.83
CA ASP A 28 -9.24 4.97 -1.51
C ASP A 28 -9.61 5.49 -2.91
N GLY A 29 -9.62 4.60 -3.90
CA GLY A 29 -9.82 4.92 -5.30
C GLY A 29 -8.52 4.97 -6.10
N TYR A 30 -8.61 5.61 -7.27
CA TYR A 30 -7.51 5.74 -8.22
C TYR A 30 -6.69 7.00 -7.93
N VAL A 31 -5.37 6.86 -7.97
CA VAL A 31 -4.39 7.95 -7.87
C VAL A 31 -3.27 7.71 -8.86
N ASP A 32 -2.92 8.72 -9.66
CA ASP A 32 -1.71 8.69 -10.45
C ASP A 32 -0.49 9.09 -9.61
N GLY A 33 0.69 8.68 -10.01
CA GLY A 33 1.91 9.00 -9.29
C GLY A 33 3.14 8.49 -10.00
N TYR A 34 4.25 8.54 -9.28
CA TYR A 34 5.53 8.11 -9.80
C TYR A 34 6.18 7.10 -8.87
N PHE A 35 6.83 6.11 -9.46
CA PHE A 35 7.66 5.15 -8.73
C PHE A 35 8.91 4.87 -9.55
N GLY A 36 10.09 5.09 -8.95
CA GLY A 36 11.37 4.92 -9.63
C GLY A 36 11.51 5.79 -10.89
N GLY A 37 10.90 6.98 -10.91
CA GLY A 37 10.89 7.89 -12.06
C GLY A 37 9.97 7.50 -13.22
N ARG A 38 9.14 6.45 -13.06
CA ARG A 38 8.15 6.03 -14.05
C ARG A 38 6.75 6.47 -13.62
N PRO A 39 5.83 6.80 -14.55
CA PRO A 39 4.45 7.14 -14.23
C PRO A 39 3.63 5.87 -13.97
N TRP A 40 2.85 5.87 -12.89
CA TRP A 40 2.00 4.76 -12.46
C TRP A 40 0.60 5.24 -12.12
N GLY A 41 -0.40 4.41 -12.42
CA GLY A 41 -1.77 4.53 -11.93
C GLY A 41 -2.00 3.51 -10.84
N VAL A 42 -2.33 3.94 -9.64
CA VAL A 42 -2.56 3.08 -8.47
C VAL A 42 -4.00 3.19 -8.03
N THR A 43 -4.69 2.06 -7.98
CA THR A 43 -6.02 1.92 -7.41
C THR A 43 -5.91 1.19 -6.08
N ALA A 44 -6.22 1.86 -4.99
CA ALA A 44 -6.38 1.24 -3.68
C ALA A 44 -7.86 1.08 -3.38
N LYS A 45 -8.28 -0.10 -2.91
CA LYS A 45 -9.64 -0.37 -2.46
C LYS A 45 -9.60 -0.95 -1.06
N ARG A 46 -10.44 -0.45 -0.17
CA ARG A 46 -10.57 -0.96 1.20
C ARG A 46 -11.93 -1.61 1.40
N SER A 47 -11.98 -2.64 2.23
CA SER A 47 -13.25 -3.26 2.62
C SER A 47 -13.98 -2.35 3.61
N GLU A 48 -15.31 -2.44 3.64
CA GLU A 48 -16.14 -1.69 4.59
C GLU A 48 -15.75 -2.00 6.05
N ASP A 49 -15.34 -3.25 6.31
CA ASP A 49 -14.82 -3.69 7.61
C ASP A 49 -13.40 -3.20 7.93
N GLY A 50 -12.69 -2.57 6.98
CA GLY A 50 -11.32 -2.08 7.14
C GLY A 50 -10.25 -3.14 7.33
N LYS A 51 -10.60 -4.44 7.28
CA LYS A 51 -9.66 -5.55 7.48
C LYS A 51 -9.05 -6.07 6.19
N ARG A 52 -9.49 -5.59 5.03
CA ARG A 52 -8.94 -5.99 3.73
C ARG A 52 -8.65 -4.78 2.88
N ILE A 53 -7.49 -4.79 2.25
CA ILE A 53 -7.04 -3.76 1.33
C ILE A 53 -6.57 -4.46 0.06
N TRP A 54 -7.04 -4.00 -1.08
CA TRP A 54 -6.60 -4.40 -2.40
C TRP A 54 -5.86 -3.22 -3.01
N LEU A 55 -4.69 -3.47 -3.59
CA LEU A 55 -3.99 -2.46 -4.36
C LEU A 55 -3.66 -3.03 -5.73
N TYR A 56 -3.93 -2.24 -6.75
CA TYR A 56 -3.57 -2.50 -8.13
C TYR A 56 -2.87 -1.28 -8.71
N GLY A 57 -1.60 -1.42 -9.02
CA GLY A 57 -0.77 -0.43 -9.70
C GLY A 57 -0.43 -0.91 -11.11
N GLU A 58 -0.56 -0.03 -12.09
CA GLU A 58 -0.14 -0.26 -13.47
C GLU A 58 0.77 0.88 -13.94
N GLU A 59 1.82 0.55 -14.68
CA GLU A 59 2.69 1.54 -15.29
C GLU A 59 1.98 2.20 -16.49
N LEU A 60 1.76 3.52 -16.43
CA LEU A 60 0.99 4.26 -17.46
C LEU A 60 1.74 4.39 -18.80
N GLY A 61 3.02 4.03 -18.83
CA GLY A 61 3.88 4.07 -20.02
C GLY A 61 4.51 2.73 -20.38
N GLY A 62 4.11 1.65 -19.73
CA GLY A 62 4.75 0.34 -19.91
C GLY A 62 3.81 -0.83 -19.70
N LYS A 63 4.36 -1.95 -19.25
CA LYS A 63 3.63 -3.21 -19.07
C LYS A 63 3.81 -3.79 -17.66
N ASP A 64 4.54 -3.09 -16.80
CA ASP A 64 4.70 -3.51 -15.42
C ASP A 64 3.40 -3.25 -14.65
N ILE A 65 3.04 -4.22 -13.82
CA ILE A 65 1.93 -4.13 -12.89
C ILE A 65 2.42 -4.52 -11.50
N VAL A 66 1.80 -3.96 -10.47
CA VAL A 66 2.02 -4.27 -9.06
C VAL A 66 0.66 -4.48 -8.42
N SER A 67 0.36 -5.69 -7.95
CA SER A 67 -0.91 -5.92 -7.27
C SER A 67 -0.78 -6.84 -6.07
N PHE A 68 -1.55 -6.54 -5.04
CA PHE A 68 -1.55 -7.32 -3.80
C PHE A 68 -2.85 -7.16 -3.02
N ASN A 69 -3.08 -8.15 -2.16
CA ASN A 69 -4.16 -8.16 -1.20
C ASN A 69 -3.56 -8.20 0.21
N LEU A 70 -3.87 -7.21 1.04
CA LEU A 70 -3.51 -7.17 2.44
C LEU A 70 -4.72 -7.52 3.29
N TYR A 71 -4.55 -8.48 4.20
CA TYR A 71 -5.56 -8.87 5.17
C TYR A 71 -5.06 -8.52 6.57
N ARG A 72 -5.67 -7.54 7.23
CA ARG A 72 -5.38 -7.18 8.61
C ARG A 72 -6.12 -8.15 9.54
N LEU A 73 -5.40 -9.03 10.24
CA LEU A 73 -5.97 -9.88 11.28
C LEU A 73 -5.82 -9.23 12.65
N ALA A 74 -6.79 -9.52 13.54
CA ALA A 74 -6.87 -8.90 14.85
C ALA A 74 -5.70 -9.24 15.78
N GLU A 75 -4.97 -10.33 15.54
CA GLU A 75 -3.60 -10.64 15.99
C GLU A 75 -3.28 -12.10 15.62
N PRO A 76 -2.00 -12.49 15.38
CA PRO A 76 -0.83 -11.64 15.18
C PRO A 76 -0.50 -11.51 13.69
N GLY A 77 -0.85 -10.38 13.07
CA GLY A 77 -0.23 -9.94 11.82
C GLY A 77 -1.17 -9.66 10.65
N SER A 78 -0.75 -8.71 9.82
CA SER A 78 -1.32 -8.48 8.50
C SER A 78 -0.75 -9.51 7.51
N ILE A 79 -1.60 -10.24 6.79
CA ILE A 79 -1.18 -11.17 5.73
C ILE A 79 -1.15 -10.41 4.41
N LEU A 80 0.05 -10.22 3.87
CA LEU A 80 0.26 -9.70 2.52
C LEU A 80 0.28 -10.84 1.51
N LYS A 81 -0.57 -10.78 0.48
CA LYS A 81 -0.61 -11.71 -0.65
C LYS A 81 -0.35 -10.95 -1.95
N PRO A 82 0.90 -10.93 -2.46
CA PRO A 82 1.19 -10.39 -3.78
C PRO A 82 0.64 -11.32 -4.87
N CYS A 83 0.17 -10.75 -5.98
CA CYS A 83 -0.23 -11.53 -7.16
C CYS A 83 0.96 -11.57 -8.14
N GLU A 84 1.48 -12.77 -8.43
CA GLU A 84 2.52 -12.99 -9.47
C GLU A 84 3.87 -12.24 -9.26
N MET A 85 4.18 -11.74 -8.06
CA MET A 85 5.44 -11.06 -7.76
C MET A 85 5.91 -11.25 -6.31
N SER A 86 7.16 -10.93 -6.04
CA SER A 86 7.74 -10.98 -4.70
C SER A 86 7.16 -9.90 -3.78
N SER A 87 6.95 -10.25 -2.51
CA SER A 87 6.49 -9.32 -1.46
C SER A 87 7.42 -8.11 -1.31
N ASP A 88 8.73 -8.27 -1.49
CA ASP A 88 9.68 -7.15 -1.46
C ASP A 88 9.39 -6.09 -2.53
N LYS A 89 9.10 -6.49 -3.79
CA LYS A 89 8.76 -5.52 -4.87
C LYS A 89 7.52 -4.71 -4.51
N VAL A 90 6.51 -5.37 -3.93
CA VAL A 90 5.28 -4.72 -3.46
C VAL A 90 5.56 -3.73 -2.32
N ILE A 91 6.37 -4.15 -1.34
CA ILE A 91 6.74 -3.32 -0.19
C ILE A 91 7.51 -2.09 -0.65
N GLU A 92 8.53 -2.28 -1.49
CA GLU A 92 9.31 -1.18 -2.07
C GLU A 92 8.44 -0.25 -2.92
N PHE A 93 7.53 -0.81 -3.72
CA PHE A 93 6.59 -0.02 -4.52
C PHE A 93 5.77 0.92 -3.64
N VAL A 94 5.10 0.41 -2.61
CA VAL A 94 4.22 1.24 -1.77
C VAL A 94 5.02 2.24 -0.93
N ILE A 95 6.22 1.89 -0.45
CA ILE A 95 7.08 2.80 0.31
C ILE A 95 7.62 3.92 -0.59
N GLY A 96 7.99 3.61 -1.83
CA GLY A 96 8.60 4.55 -2.77
C GLY A 96 7.63 5.22 -3.74
N PHE A 97 6.35 4.86 -3.71
CA PHE A 97 5.35 5.46 -4.60
C PHE A 97 5.01 6.86 -4.11
N GLU A 98 5.21 7.82 -4.99
CA GLU A 98 4.90 9.21 -4.75
C GLU A 98 3.59 9.53 -5.49
N PRO A 99 2.45 9.63 -4.77
CA PRO A 99 1.20 10.03 -5.39
C PRO A 99 1.39 11.43 -5.98
N SER A 100 1.12 11.54 -7.28
CA SER A 100 1.00 12.81 -7.94
C SER A 100 -0.23 13.45 -7.33
N THR A 101 -0.02 14.48 -6.51
CA THR A 101 -1.11 15.32 -5.97
C THR A 101 -1.83 16.13 -7.07
N GLY A 102 -1.70 15.71 -8.34
CA GLY A 102 -2.25 16.34 -9.51
C GLY A 102 -3.75 16.06 -9.64
N LYS A 103 -4.56 16.91 -9.01
CA LYS A 103 -6.02 16.95 -9.16
C LYS A 103 -6.69 15.64 -8.74
N LEU A 104 -7.29 15.60 -7.55
CA LEU A 104 -8.74 15.83 -7.49
C LEU A 104 -9.19 16.42 -8.82
N ARG A 105 -9.66 15.58 -9.74
CA ARG A 105 -10.59 16.01 -10.75
C ARG A 105 -11.73 16.62 -9.93
N LEU A 106 -11.59 17.92 -9.63
CA LEU A 106 -12.67 18.84 -9.50
C LEU A 106 -13.45 18.63 -10.78
N GLU A 107 -14.38 17.69 -10.73
CA GLU A 107 -15.55 17.70 -11.55
C GLU A 107 -16.38 18.89 -11.05
N ASN A 108 -15.89 20.09 -11.32
CA ASN A 108 -16.76 21.22 -11.50
C ASN A 108 -17.14 21.21 -12.97
N SER A 109 -18.44 21.00 -13.22
CA SER A 109 -19.20 21.41 -14.41
C SER A 109 -19.72 20.29 -15.33
N GLY A 110 -20.90 19.76 -15.00
CA GLY A 110 -22.09 20.01 -15.83
C GLY A 110 -23.02 20.93 -15.03
N ARG A 111 -23.36 22.17 -15.45
CA ARG A 111 -24.27 22.53 -16.57
C ARG A 111 -25.39 21.49 -16.69
N LYS A 112 -26.66 21.81 -16.49
CA LYS A 112 -27.43 22.97 -16.94
C LYS A 112 -28.74 23.03 -16.18
#